data_AF-D6WYB7-F1
#
_entry.id   AF-D6WYB7-F1
#
_cell.length_a   1.000
_cell.length_b   1.000
_cell.length_c   1.000
_cell.angle_alpha   90.00
_cell.angle_beta   90.00
_cell.angle_gamma   90.00
#
_symmetry.space_group_name_H-M   'P 1'
#
loop_
_entity.id
_entity.type
_entity.pdbx_description
1 polymer ?
#
loop_
_entity_poly.entity_id
_entity_poly.type
_entity_poly.pdbx_seq_one_letter_code
_entity_poly.pdbx_strand_id
1 'polypeptide(L)'
;MKKVITQWYGEKVKQSPDYGRIINDNHFKRIVKLLEGTKIVYGGEYDSNERYIAPTIVVDVKPTDPIMQEIFGPILPIITIDNTVDAINFVNQGEKPLSLYVFSNKKTDIDLFIKNTSSGGVCINDTMMHFSCESLPFGGVGNSGLGAYHGRYSFDTFTHKKGTLVKNAGKLGEKLQNARYPPYNESKAKFLSTMLKKRPTIPMTYMWHFISFGLGVVATLAAKCACNYMEYKKHKNQF
;
A
#
# COMPACT_ATOMS: atom_id res chain seq x y z
N MET A 1 -28.41 9.94 -9.88
CA MET A 1 -27.49 10.51 -10.90
C MET A 1 -28.12 11.65 -11.70
N LYS A 2 -29.22 11.45 -12.46
CA LYS A 2 -29.90 12.53 -13.22
C LYS A 2 -30.10 13.83 -12.42
N LYS A 3 -30.68 13.75 -11.21
CA LYS A 3 -30.89 14.91 -10.33
C LYS A 3 -29.59 15.68 -10.03
N VAL A 4 -28.50 14.96 -9.77
CA VAL A 4 -27.20 15.55 -9.45
C VAL A 4 -26.58 16.22 -10.68
N ILE A 5 -26.69 15.59 -11.85
CA ILE A 5 -26.22 16.18 -13.11
C ILE A 5 -26.93 17.50 -13.39
N THR A 6 -28.26 17.55 -13.24
CA THR A 6 -29.03 18.79 -13.39
C THR A 6 -28.66 19.83 -12.32
N GLN A 7 -28.39 19.41 -11.09
CA GLN A 7 -27.94 20.31 -10.04
C GLN A 7 -26.57 20.93 -10.34
N TRP A 8 -25.64 20.16 -10.92
CA TRP A 8 -24.29 20.62 -11.21
C TRP A 8 -24.19 21.47 -12.47
N TYR A 9 -24.91 21.09 -13.53
CA TYR A 9 -24.74 21.70 -14.85
C TYR A 9 -26.01 22.37 -15.41
N GLY A 10 -27.09 22.41 -14.64
CA GLY A 10 -28.38 22.95 -15.07
C GLY A 10 -29.14 22.01 -16.03
N GLU A 11 -30.27 22.51 -16.55
CA GLU A 11 -31.10 21.74 -17.50
C GLU A 11 -30.46 21.58 -18.87
N LYS A 12 -29.70 22.60 -19.31
CA LYS A 12 -29.01 22.62 -20.61
C LYS A 12 -27.51 22.44 -20.39
N VAL A 13 -27.08 21.20 -20.12
CA VAL A 13 -25.67 20.86 -19.83
C VAL A 13 -24.69 21.40 -20.87
N LYS A 14 -25.08 21.39 -22.15
CA LYS A 14 -24.28 21.96 -23.24
C LYS A 14 -23.91 23.44 -23.02
N GLN A 15 -24.77 24.22 -22.38
CA GLN A 15 -24.58 25.64 -22.09
C GLN A 15 -23.84 25.89 -20.77
N SER A 16 -23.57 24.85 -19.98
CA SER A 16 -22.88 24.98 -18.71
C SER A 16 -21.41 25.39 -18.92
N PRO A 17 -20.92 26.44 -18.22
CA PRO A 17 -19.52 26.82 -18.27
C PRO A 17 -18.60 25.81 -17.56
N ASP A 18 -19.16 24.98 -16.68
CA ASP A 18 -18.42 24.01 -15.86
C ASP A 18 -18.29 22.63 -16.53
N TYR A 19 -18.82 22.49 -17.74
CA TYR A 19 -18.80 21.23 -18.48
C TYR A 19 -17.86 21.28 -19.68
N GLY A 20 -16.83 20.43 -19.65
CA GLY A 20 -15.78 20.38 -20.67
C GLY A 20 -16.25 19.91 -22.05
N ARG A 21 -15.30 19.87 -23.00
CA ARG A 21 -15.48 19.34 -24.36
C ARG A 21 -14.44 18.26 -24.65
N ILE A 22 -14.76 17.35 -25.56
CA ILE A 22 -13.82 16.33 -26.00
C ILE A 22 -12.65 17.01 -26.73
N ILE A 23 -11.44 16.52 -26.44
CA ILE A 23 -10.19 17.19 -26.82
C ILE A 23 -10.04 17.40 -28.34
N ASN A 24 -10.48 16.44 -29.16
CA ASN A 24 -10.41 16.50 -30.61
C ASN A 24 -11.46 15.59 -31.29
N ASP A 25 -11.57 15.70 -32.61
CA ASP A 25 -12.58 14.99 -33.41
C ASP A 25 -12.37 13.47 -33.42
N ASN A 26 -11.13 13.00 -33.30
CA ASN A 26 -10.82 11.57 -33.28
C ASN A 26 -11.34 10.93 -31.98
N HIS A 27 -11.08 11.55 -30.83
CA HIS A 27 -11.64 11.11 -29.55
C HIS A 27 -13.16 11.25 -29.54
N PHE A 28 -13.70 12.33 -30.11
CA PHE A 28 -15.16 12.52 -30.22
C PHE A 28 -15.80 11.37 -31.00
N LYS A 29 -15.33 11.08 -32.22
CA LYS A 29 -15.84 9.98 -33.06
C LYS A 29 -15.68 8.62 -32.36
N ARG A 30 -14.54 8.38 -31.71
CA ARG A 30 -14.29 7.15 -30.94
C ARG A 30 -15.34 6.96 -29.86
N ILE A 31 -15.61 7.99 -29.05
CA ILE A 31 -16.54 7.93 -27.93
C ILE A 31 -17.99 7.80 -28.41
N VAL A 32 -18.39 8.56 -29.46
CA VAL A 32 -19.74 8.43 -30.05
C VAL A 32 -19.97 7.01 -30.58
N LYS A 33 -18.96 6.40 -31.21
CA LYS A 33 -19.05 5.01 -31.68
C LYS A 33 -19.31 4.00 -30.55
N LEU A 34 -18.85 4.28 -29.31
CA LEU A 34 -19.12 3.40 -28.16
C LEU A 34 -20.59 3.36 -27.77
N LEU A 35 -21.40 4.35 -28.18
CA LEU A 35 -22.83 4.40 -27.88
C LEU A 35 -23.66 3.51 -28.82
N GLU A 36 -23.11 3.10 -29.97
CA GLU A 36 -23.81 2.29 -30.96
C GLU A 36 -24.26 0.95 -30.35
N GLY A 37 -25.55 0.64 -30.47
CA GLY A 37 -26.12 -0.62 -29.95
C GLY A 37 -26.26 -0.69 -28.43
N THR A 38 -25.98 0.40 -27.70
CA THR A 38 -26.12 0.44 -26.23
C THR A 38 -27.52 0.90 -25.81
N LYS A 39 -27.95 0.50 -24.61
CA LYS A 39 -29.20 0.97 -24.02
C LYS A 39 -28.95 2.21 -23.16
N ILE A 40 -29.19 3.37 -23.76
CA ILE A 40 -29.07 4.67 -23.09
C ILE A 40 -30.32 4.92 -22.23
N VAL A 41 -30.12 5.24 -20.95
CA VAL A 41 -31.21 5.59 -20.00
C VAL A 41 -31.21 7.06 -19.59
N TYR A 42 -30.13 7.78 -19.90
CA TYR A 42 -30.01 9.22 -19.70
C TYR A 42 -28.93 9.79 -20.61
N GLY A 43 -29.15 11.00 -21.14
CA GLY A 43 -28.23 11.69 -22.04
C GLY A 43 -28.22 11.07 -23.44
N GLY A 44 -27.03 10.95 -24.03
CA GLY A 44 -26.82 10.43 -25.37
C GLY A 44 -26.77 11.50 -26.47
N GLU A 45 -27.06 12.76 -26.14
CA GLU A 45 -26.93 13.86 -27.09
C GLU A 45 -25.45 14.19 -27.33
N TYR A 46 -25.10 14.49 -28.58
CA TYR A 46 -23.77 14.94 -28.95
C TYR A 46 -23.83 15.97 -30.08
N ASP A 47 -22.79 16.80 -30.18
CA ASP A 47 -22.60 17.79 -31.23
C ASP A 47 -21.14 17.79 -31.67
N SER A 48 -20.89 17.40 -32.92
CA SER A 48 -19.55 17.33 -33.48
C SER A 48 -18.89 18.69 -33.66
N ASN A 49 -19.67 19.77 -33.87
CA ASN A 49 -19.12 21.11 -34.10
C ASN A 49 -18.48 21.66 -32.82
N GLU A 50 -19.03 21.31 -31.66
CA GLU A 50 -18.51 21.71 -30.36
C GLU A 50 -17.70 20.60 -29.66
N ARG A 51 -17.59 19.41 -30.27
CA ARG A 51 -17.06 18.19 -29.63
C ARG A 51 -17.72 17.93 -28.27
N TYR A 52 -19.03 18.17 -28.21
CA TYR A 52 -19.84 18.01 -27.02
C TYR A 52 -20.47 16.62 -27.00
N ILE A 53 -20.37 15.93 -25.88
CA ILE A 53 -21.11 14.69 -25.60
C ILE A 53 -21.75 14.89 -24.23
N ALA A 54 -23.06 14.71 -24.12
CA ALA A 54 -23.77 14.85 -22.86
C ALA A 54 -23.34 13.79 -21.84
N PRO A 55 -23.44 14.05 -20.53
CA PRO A 55 -23.33 13.01 -19.51
C PRO A 55 -24.31 11.88 -19.81
N THR A 56 -23.78 10.71 -20.15
CA THR A 56 -24.57 9.60 -20.67
C THR A 56 -24.51 8.41 -19.73
N ILE A 57 -25.65 7.85 -19.39
CA ILE A 57 -25.75 6.63 -18.57
C ILE A 57 -26.30 5.51 -19.45
N VAL A 58 -25.58 4.39 -19.49
CA VAL A 58 -25.98 3.20 -20.24
C VAL A 58 -26.13 2.02 -19.28
N VAL A 59 -27.08 1.14 -19.56
CA VAL A 59 -27.37 -0.06 -18.76
C VAL A 59 -27.43 -1.29 -19.65
N ASP A 60 -27.57 -2.47 -19.05
CA ASP A 60 -27.66 -3.76 -19.74
C ASP A 60 -26.44 -4.03 -20.65
N VAL A 61 -25.27 -3.56 -20.22
CA VAL A 61 -23.99 -3.70 -20.92
C VAL A 61 -23.40 -5.08 -20.64
N LYS A 62 -22.94 -5.76 -21.70
CA LYS A 62 -22.22 -7.03 -21.57
C LYS A 62 -20.72 -6.76 -21.40
N PRO A 63 -19.98 -7.63 -20.68
CA PRO A 63 -18.54 -7.49 -20.51
C PRO A 63 -17.75 -7.42 -21.83
N THR A 64 -18.28 -8.01 -22.90
CA THR A 64 -17.67 -8.06 -24.25
C THR A 64 -18.03 -6.87 -25.13
N ASP A 65 -18.93 -5.98 -24.68
CA ASP A 65 -19.37 -4.86 -25.50
C ASP A 65 -18.24 -3.84 -25.66
N PRO A 66 -18.10 -3.18 -26.84
CA PRO A 66 -17.01 -2.23 -27.08
C PRO A 66 -16.90 -1.10 -26.07
N ILE A 67 -18.01 -0.72 -25.42
CA ILE A 67 -18.05 0.32 -24.38
C ILE A 67 -17.32 -0.05 -23.09
N MET A 68 -16.98 -1.33 -22.91
CA MET A 68 -16.24 -1.83 -21.74
C MET A 68 -14.73 -1.59 -21.80
N GLN A 69 -14.21 -1.02 -22.90
CA GLN A 69 -12.84 -0.52 -22.95
C GLN A 69 -12.69 0.81 -22.18
N GLU A 70 -11.47 1.35 -22.11
CA GLU A 70 -11.25 2.68 -21.54
C GLU A 70 -12.04 3.77 -22.30
N ILE A 71 -13.08 4.28 -21.65
CA ILE A 71 -14.02 5.22 -22.26
C ILE A 71 -13.35 6.58 -22.46
N PHE A 72 -12.70 7.11 -21.43
CA PHE A 72 -12.04 8.42 -21.43
C PHE A 72 -12.95 9.54 -21.97
N GLY A 73 -14.20 9.54 -21.50
CA GLY A 73 -15.29 10.38 -21.98
C GLY A 73 -16.51 10.30 -21.05
N PRO A 74 -17.54 11.13 -21.27
CA PRO A 74 -18.65 11.31 -20.33
C PRO A 74 -19.74 10.23 -20.44
N ILE A 75 -19.36 8.96 -20.58
CA ILE A 75 -20.28 7.83 -20.63
C ILE A 75 -20.02 6.94 -19.41
N LEU A 76 -21.07 6.61 -18.67
CA LEU A 76 -21.03 5.75 -17.51
C LEU A 76 -21.87 4.49 -17.73
N PRO A 77 -21.25 3.35 -18.10
CA PRO A 77 -21.92 2.07 -18.12
C PRO A 77 -22.17 1.55 -16.71
N ILE A 78 -23.36 0.99 -16.49
CA ILE A 78 -23.75 0.33 -15.26
C ILE A 78 -23.95 -1.15 -15.56
N ILE A 79 -23.21 -1.99 -14.82
CA ILE A 79 -23.37 -3.43 -14.83
C ILE A 79 -23.89 -3.84 -13.45
N THR A 80 -24.97 -4.61 -13.43
CA THR A 80 -25.50 -5.20 -12.21
C THR A 80 -24.82 -6.53 -11.94
N ILE A 81 -24.29 -6.69 -10.73
CA ILE A 81 -23.65 -7.93 -10.27
C ILE A 81 -24.30 -8.33 -8.94
N ASP A 82 -24.54 -9.63 -8.76
CA ASP A 82 -25.39 -10.13 -7.69
C ASP A 82 -24.80 -9.93 -6.29
N ASN A 83 -23.47 -10.01 -6.15
CA ASN A 83 -22.82 -9.89 -4.85
C ASN A 83 -21.36 -9.40 -4.94
N THR A 84 -20.79 -9.10 -3.78
CA THR A 84 -19.42 -8.59 -3.61
C THR A 84 -18.35 -9.53 -4.21
N VAL A 85 -18.51 -10.85 -4.07
CA VAL A 85 -17.51 -11.82 -4.55
C VAL A 85 -17.51 -11.86 -6.08
N ASP A 86 -18.69 -11.86 -6.70
CA ASP A 86 -18.80 -11.81 -8.16
C ASP A 86 -18.28 -10.49 -8.72
N ALA A 87 -18.49 -9.37 -8.01
CA ALA A 87 -17.93 -8.08 -8.40
C ALA A 87 -16.39 -8.06 -8.33
N ILE A 88 -15.80 -8.67 -7.30
CA ILE A 88 -14.34 -8.86 -7.19
C ILE A 88 -13.82 -9.73 -8.34
N ASN A 89 -14.50 -10.85 -8.63
CA ASN A 89 -14.13 -11.73 -9.74
C ASN A 89 -14.19 -11.00 -11.07
N PHE A 90 -15.23 -10.19 -11.29
CA PHE A 90 -15.38 -9.37 -12.49
C PHE A 90 -14.22 -8.37 -12.64
N VAL A 91 -13.87 -7.64 -11.58
CA VAL A 91 -12.72 -6.71 -11.60
C VAL A 91 -11.41 -7.45 -11.91
N ASN A 92 -11.20 -8.62 -11.30
CA ASN A 92 -9.97 -9.41 -11.47
C ASN A 92 -9.84 -10.09 -12.84
N GLN A 93 -10.92 -10.20 -13.62
CA GLN A 93 -10.85 -10.64 -15.02
C GLN A 93 -10.26 -9.58 -15.94
N GLY A 94 -10.32 -8.31 -15.55
CA GLY A 94 -9.72 -7.20 -16.27
C GLY A 94 -8.25 -6.97 -15.90
N GLU A 95 -7.62 -6.07 -16.65
CA GLU A 95 -6.30 -5.55 -16.29
C GLU A 95 -6.37 -4.69 -15.03
N LYS A 96 -5.28 -4.67 -14.26
CA LYS A 96 -5.21 -3.94 -12.98
C LYS A 96 -5.40 -2.43 -13.21
N PRO A 97 -6.49 -1.83 -12.71
CA PRO A 97 -6.80 -0.43 -13.00
C PRO A 97 -5.93 0.52 -12.17
N LEU A 98 -5.82 1.77 -12.63
CA LEU A 98 -5.12 2.82 -11.87
C LEU A 98 -5.84 3.11 -10.54
N SER A 99 -7.17 3.14 -10.56
CA SER A 99 -7.99 3.44 -9.38
C SER A 99 -9.17 2.48 -9.25
N LEU A 100 -9.44 2.04 -8.03
CA LEU A 100 -10.67 1.33 -7.66
C LEU A 100 -11.49 2.16 -6.67
N TYR A 101 -12.79 2.26 -6.91
CA TYR A 101 -13.72 2.98 -6.05
C TYR A 101 -14.77 2.02 -5.48
N VAL A 102 -14.97 2.05 -4.16
CA VAL A 102 -15.94 1.18 -3.48
C VAL A 102 -16.85 2.05 -2.61
N PHE A 103 -18.14 2.01 -2.88
CA PHE A 103 -19.15 2.68 -2.06
C PHE A 103 -19.87 1.63 -1.20
N SER A 104 -19.59 1.62 0.10
CA SER A 104 -20.23 0.71 1.06
C SER A 104 -20.08 1.24 2.50
N ASN A 105 -21.05 0.92 3.35
CA ASN A 105 -20.96 1.10 4.80
C ASN A 105 -20.60 -0.20 5.53
N LYS A 106 -20.56 -1.34 4.82
CA LYS A 106 -20.23 -2.64 5.40
C LYS A 106 -18.72 -2.85 5.35
N LYS A 107 -18.09 -2.84 6.52
CA LYS A 107 -16.65 -3.09 6.64
C LYS A 107 -16.21 -4.40 6.01
N THR A 108 -17.05 -5.44 6.07
CA THR A 108 -16.76 -6.74 5.45
C THR A 108 -16.59 -6.63 3.94
N ASP A 109 -17.46 -5.89 3.25
CA ASP A 109 -17.36 -5.71 1.79
C ASP A 109 -16.14 -4.87 1.41
N ILE A 110 -15.88 -3.79 2.17
CA ILE A 110 -14.70 -2.94 1.98
C ILE A 110 -13.41 -3.76 2.12
N ASP A 111 -13.29 -4.52 3.21
CA ASP A 111 -12.11 -5.34 3.48
C ASP A 111 -11.93 -6.44 2.42
N LEU A 112 -13.03 -7.00 1.88
CA LEU A 112 -12.98 -7.98 0.80
C LEU A 112 -12.41 -7.36 -0.48
N PHE A 113 -12.89 -6.19 -0.91
CA PHE A 113 -12.35 -5.51 -2.10
C PHE A 113 -10.87 -5.17 -1.94
N ILE A 114 -10.49 -4.57 -0.80
CA ILE A 114 -9.09 -4.16 -0.55
C ILE A 114 -8.14 -5.38 -0.57
N LYS A 115 -8.56 -6.51 0.00
CA LYS A 115 -7.70 -7.71 0.12
C LYS A 115 -7.63 -8.53 -1.17
N ASN A 116 -8.69 -8.53 -1.97
CA ASN A 116 -8.84 -9.48 -3.08
C ASN A 116 -8.82 -8.83 -4.47
N THR A 117 -8.46 -7.55 -4.57
CA THR A 117 -8.22 -6.87 -5.86
C THR A 117 -6.84 -6.20 -5.87
N SER A 118 -6.34 -5.86 -7.05
CA SER A 118 -5.08 -5.13 -7.22
C SER A 118 -5.31 -3.92 -8.12
N SER A 119 -4.97 -2.74 -7.64
CA SER A 119 -5.08 -1.46 -8.35
C SER A 119 -4.00 -0.49 -7.86
N GLY A 120 -3.79 0.62 -8.58
CA GLY A 120 -2.84 1.65 -8.17
C GLY A 120 -3.21 2.33 -6.85
N GLY A 121 -4.49 2.66 -6.69
CA GLY A 121 -5.05 3.21 -5.46
C GLY A 121 -6.52 2.83 -5.27
N VAL A 122 -6.98 2.83 -4.01
CA VAL A 122 -8.38 2.56 -3.64
C VAL A 122 -8.95 3.76 -2.90
N CYS A 123 -10.17 4.18 -3.25
CA CYS A 123 -10.93 5.16 -2.49
C CYS A 123 -12.26 4.56 -2.03
N ILE A 124 -12.57 4.71 -0.75
CA ILE A 124 -13.81 4.20 -0.14
C ILE A 124 -14.77 5.36 0.08
N ASN A 125 -16.00 5.22 -0.41
CA ASN A 125 -17.07 6.22 -0.31
C ASN A 125 -16.76 7.58 -0.93
N ASP A 126 -15.77 7.64 -1.84
CA ASP A 126 -15.44 8.81 -2.62
C ASP A 126 -14.75 8.40 -3.93
N THR A 127 -14.55 9.36 -4.83
CA THR A 127 -13.77 9.20 -6.06
C THR A 127 -12.71 10.29 -6.13
N MET A 128 -11.60 10.04 -6.84
CA MET A 128 -10.52 11.03 -7.08
C MET A 128 -9.75 11.51 -5.83
N MET A 129 -10.37 11.64 -4.65
CA MET A 129 -9.80 12.34 -3.50
C MET A 129 -8.49 11.74 -2.96
N HIS A 130 -8.25 10.45 -3.15
CA HIS A 130 -6.96 9.83 -2.81
C HIS A 130 -5.78 10.47 -3.57
N PHE A 131 -6.00 11.02 -4.76
CA PHE A 131 -5.00 11.79 -5.52
C PHE A 131 -4.58 13.07 -4.77
N SER A 132 -5.51 13.75 -4.11
CA SER A 132 -5.22 15.01 -3.38
C SER A 132 -4.42 14.82 -2.09
N CYS A 133 -4.26 13.58 -1.63
CA CYS A 133 -3.54 13.28 -0.39
C CYS A 133 -2.05 13.09 -0.70
N GLU A 134 -1.24 14.15 -0.55
CA GLU A 134 0.20 14.12 -0.88
C GLU A 134 1.03 13.08 -0.10
N SER A 135 0.51 12.61 1.05
CA SER A 135 1.14 11.54 1.84
C SER A 135 0.86 10.14 1.30
N LEU A 136 0.00 9.99 0.29
CA LEU A 136 -0.20 8.73 -0.42
C LEU A 136 0.64 8.70 -1.71
N PRO A 137 1.26 7.57 -2.05
CA PRO A 137 1.88 7.40 -3.35
C PRO A 137 0.80 7.35 -4.43
N PHE A 138 0.97 8.10 -5.50
CA PHE A 138 0.11 8.02 -6.68
C PHE A 138 0.87 7.36 -7.84
N GLY A 139 0.35 6.24 -8.32
CA GLY A 139 0.99 5.42 -9.34
C GLY A 139 0.16 4.18 -9.67
N GLY A 140 0.49 3.54 -10.79
CA GLY A 140 -0.19 2.34 -11.26
C GLY A 140 0.49 1.04 -10.84
N VAL A 141 -0.11 -0.07 -11.24
CA VAL A 141 0.45 -1.42 -11.10
C VAL A 141 0.05 -2.27 -12.31
N GLY A 142 1.01 -2.97 -12.92
CA GLY A 142 0.73 -3.75 -14.14
C GLY A 142 0.45 -2.81 -15.32
N ASN A 143 -0.62 -3.05 -16.08
CA ASN A 143 -0.93 -2.27 -17.28
C ASN A 143 -1.32 -0.81 -16.98
N SER A 144 -1.69 -0.49 -15.73
CA SER A 144 -1.93 0.91 -15.32
C SER A 144 -0.65 1.69 -15.00
N GLY A 145 0.52 1.03 -14.94
CA GLY A 145 1.82 1.70 -14.78
C GLY A 145 2.77 1.02 -13.79
N LEU A 146 3.93 1.65 -13.62
CA LEU A 146 4.99 1.23 -12.69
C LEU A 146 5.56 2.45 -11.96
N GLY A 147 5.87 2.26 -10.68
CA GLY A 147 6.39 3.33 -9.82
C GLY A 147 5.28 4.23 -9.30
N ALA A 148 5.67 5.23 -8.51
CA ALA A 148 4.75 6.20 -7.93
C ALA A 148 5.44 7.53 -7.67
N TYR A 149 4.65 8.59 -7.55
CA TYR A 149 5.10 9.92 -7.16
C TYR A 149 4.08 10.53 -6.18
N HIS A 150 4.10 11.86 -6.03
CA HIS A 150 3.49 12.71 -4.98
C HIS A 150 4.37 12.92 -3.75
N GLY A 151 4.37 14.17 -3.25
CA GLY A 151 5.10 14.57 -2.05
C GLY A 151 6.51 13.98 -1.97
N ARG A 152 6.76 13.22 -0.89
CA ARG A 152 8.04 12.53 -0.66
C ARG A 152 8.33 11.43 -1.69
N TYR A 153 7.31 10.78 -2.23
CA TYR A 153 7.49 9.72 -3.24
C TYR A 153 8.04 10.29 -4.55
N SER A 154 7.69 11.53 -4.93
CA SER A 154 8.34 12.22 -6.05
C SER A 154 9.85 12.38 -5.81
N PHE A 155 10.24 12.87 -4.63
CA PHE A 155 11.65 13.01 -4.28
C PHE A 155 12.36 11.65 -4.34
N ASP A 156 11.79 10.62 -3.74
CA ASP A 156 12.35 9.27 -3.72
C ASP A 156 12.50 8.68 -5.15
N THR A 157 11.53 8.91 -6.03
CA THR A 157 11.54 8.43 -7.43
C THR A 157 12.66 9.06 -8.25
N PHE A 158 12.96 10.34 -8.02
CA PHE A 158 14.05 11.05 -8.72
C PHE A 158 15.38 11.04 -7.93
N THR A 159 15.49 10.22 -6.88
CA THR A 159 16.68 10.14 -6.02
C THR A 159 17.34 8.76 -6.08
N HIS A 160 18.63 8.73 -6.37
CA HIS A 160 19.45 7.53 -6.18
C HIS A 160 19.80 7.33 -4.68
N LYS A 161 19.20 6.32 -4.05
CA LYS A 161 19.47 5.95 -2.65
C LYS A 161 20.82 5.22 -2.52
N LYS A 162 21.93 5.98 -2.43
CA LYS A 162 23.30 5.45 -2.36
C LYS A 162 23.61 4.78 -1.02
N GLY A 163 23.66 3.45 -0.99
CA GLY A 163 24.14 2.69 0.17
C GLY A 163 25.61 2.95 0.44
N THR A 164 25.96 3.35 1.66
CA THR A 164 27.35 3.57 2.09
C THR A 164 27.61 2.88 3.43
N LEU A 165 28.75 2.18 3.53
CA LEU A 165 29.20 1.54 4.76
C LEU A 165 30.63 1.99 5.05
N VAL A 166 30.83 2.68 6.17
CA VAL A 166 32.16 3.03 6.67
C VAL A 166 32.52 2.10 7.81
N LYS A 167 33.55 1.28 7.62
CA LYS A 167 34.06 0.38 8.67
C LYS A 167 35.23 1.04 9.39
N ASN A 168 35.22 0.97 10.72
CA ASN A 168 36.39 1.32 11.53
C ASN A 168 37.50 0.27 11.32
N ALA A 169 38.72 0.71 10.99
CA ALA A 169 39.89 -0.14 10.79
C ALA A 169 40.60 -0.58 12.10
N GLY A 170 39.94 -0.40 13.25
CA GLY A 170 40.48 -0.76 14.55
C GLY A 170 40.80 -2.25 14.69
N LYS A 171 41.97 -2.55 15.26
CA LYS A 171 42.51 -3.91 15.42
C LYS A 171 41.58 -4.85 16.20
N LEU A 172 40.84 -4.35 17.18
CA LEU A 172 39.93 -5.16 17.99
C LEU A 172 38.73 -5.65 17.17
N GLY A 173 38.10 -4.76 16.40
CA GLY A 173 36.99 -5.11 15.51
C GLY A 173 37.42 -6.08 14.41
N GLU A 174 38.63 -5.89 13.88
CA GLU A 174 39.20 -6.78 12.88
C GLU A 174 39.46 -8.19 13.42
N LYS A 175 40.00 -8.30 14.65
CA LYS A 175 40.20 -9.59 15.34
C LYS A 175 38.87 -10.31 15.61
N LEU A 176 37.84 -9.59 16.04
CA LEU A 176 36.50 -10.17 16.28
C LEU A 176 35.86 -10.70 14.99
N GLN A 177 36.25 -10.16 13.84
CA GLN A 177 35.76 -10.58 12.53
C GLN A 177 36.66 -11.63 11.85
N ASN A 178 37.71 -12.13 12.52
CA ASN A 178 38.69 -13.05 11.93
C ASN A 178 38.08 -14.34 11.35
N ALA A 179 36.91 -14.75 11.82
CA ALA A 179 36.19 -15.89 11.26
C ALA A 179 35.84 -15.73 9.76
N ARG A 180 35.80 -14.49 9.23
CA ARG A 180 35.57 -14.20 7.80
C ARG A 180 36.76 -14.52 6.90
N TYR A 181 37.95 -14.74 7.47
CA TYR A 181 39.18 -14.98 6.70
C TYR A 181 39.55 -16.47 6.66
N PRO A 182 40.11 -16.96 5.54
CA PRO A 182 40.73 -18.29 5.46
C PRO A 182 41.90 -18.49 6.45
N PRO A 183 42.31 -19.75 6.73
CA PRO A 183 41.63 -20.99 6.37
C PRO A 183 40.34 -21.20 7.18
N TYR A 184 39.34 -21.82 6.56
CA TYR A 184 38.06 -22.11 7.20
C TYR A 184 38.10 -23.45 7.94
N ASN A 185 37.42 -23.51 9.08
CA ASN A 185 37.23 -24.73 9.86
C ASN A 185 35.83 -24.74 10.50
N GLU A 186 35.43 -25.89 11.06
CA GLU A 186 34.10 -26.04 11.68
C GLU A 186 33.83 -25.02 12.78
N SER A 187 34.85 -24.62 13.54
CA SER A 187 34.71 -23.62 14.61
C SER A 187 34.35 -22.24 14.05
N LYS A 188 35.06 -21.76 13.02
CA LYS A 188 34.74 -20.50 12.32
C LYS A 188 33.37 -20.55 11.66
N ALA A 189 33.03 -21.67 11.02
CA ALA A 189 31.72 -21.86 10.39
C ALA A 189 30.58 -21.85 11.41
N LYS A 190 30.75 -22.56 12.53
CA LYS A 190 29.79 -22.57 13.66
C LYS A 190 29.64 -21.18 14.28
N PHE A 191 30.74 -20.45 14.45
CA PHE A 191 30.72 -19.07 14.95
C PHE A 191 29.95 -18.14 14.00
N LEU A 192 30.30 -18.11 12.70
CA LEU A 192 29.60 -17.29 11.70
C LEU A 192 28.13 -17.65 11.59
N SER A 193 27.80 -18.95 11.52
CA SER A 193 26.41 -19.43 11.51
C SER A 193 25.66 -18.94 12.75
N THR A 194 26.27 -19.02 13.93
CA THR A 194 25.67 -18.55 15.18
C THR A 194 25.47 -17.03 15.22
N MET A 195 26.37 -16.26 14.60
CA MET A 195 26.26 -14.79 14.50
C MET A 195 25.20 -14.35 13.48
N LEU A 196 25.06 -15.08 12.37
CA LEU A 196 24.11 -14.78 11.30
C LEU A 196 22.71 -15.34 11.55
N LYS A 197 22.54 -16.26 12.50
CA LYS A 197 21.22 -16.76 12.92
C LYS A 197 20.33 -15.59 13.33
N LYS A 198 19.16 -15.48 12.70
CA LYS A 198 18.09 -14.56 13.12
C LYS A 198 17.71 -14.93 14.57
N ARG A 199 17.96 -14.02 15.50
CA ARG A 199 17.50 -14.17 16.88
C ARG A 199 16.10 -13.60 17.00
N PRO A 200 15.17 -14.27 17.72
CA PRO A 200 13.91 -13.64 18.06
C PRO A 200 14.20 -12.35 18.82
N THR A 201 13.45 -11.29 18.54
CA THR A 201 13.51 -10.04 19.29
C THR A 201 13.12 -10.34 20.73
N ILE A 202 14.07 -10.35 21.65
CA ILE A 202 13.78 -10.36 23.08
C ILE A 202 13.12 -9.00 23.38
N PRO A 203 11.89 -8.95 23.93
CA PRO A 203 11.29 -7.67 24.27
C PRO A 203 12.20 -6.96 25.27
N MET A 204 12.77 -5.82 24.86
CA MET A 204 13.66 -4.98 25.67
C MET A 204 13.05 -4.59 27.03
N THR A 205 11.72 -4.65 27.14
CA THR A 205 10.94 -4.44 28.36
C THR A 205 11.33 -5.38 29.51
N TYR A 206 11.69 -6.63 29.23
CA TYR A 206 12.02 -7.61 30.28
C TYR A 206 13.52 -7.68 30.60
N MET A 207 14.38 -7.06 29.79
CA MET A 207 15.84 -7.14 29.96
C MET A 207 16.29 -6.56 31.31
N TRP A 208 15.70 -5.44 31.73
CA TRP A 208 15.96 -4.84 33.04
C TRP A 208 15.53 -5.73 34.21
N HIS A 209 14.48 -6.53 34.03
CA HIS A 209 14.01 -7.46 35.07
C HIS A 209 15.02 -8.60 35.27
N PHE A 210 15.60 -9.14 34.19
CA PHE A 210 16.65 -10.15 34.27
C PHE A 210 17.95 -9.62 34.87
N ILE A 211 18.35 -8.38 34.54
CA ILE A 211 19.54 -7.74 35.12
C ILE A 211 19.33 -7.51 36.63
N SER A 212 18.19 -6.95 37.03
CA SER A 212 17.86 -6.72 38.44
C SER A 212 17.80 -8.03 39.24
N PHE A 213 17.19 -9.08 38.67
CA PHE A 213 17.18 -10.40 39.29
C PHE A 213 18.60 -10.98 39.46
N GLY A 214 19.43 -10.90 38.41
CA GLY A 214 20.82 -11.36 38.47
C GLY A 214 21.65 -10.64 39.52
N LEU A 215 21.54 -9.30 39.61
CA LEU A 215 22.19 -8.52 40.66
C LEU A 215 21.71 -8.91 42.07
N GLY A 216 20.40 -9.15 42.23
CA GLY A 216 19.83 -9.63 43.50
C GLY A 216 20.39 -10.98 43.95
N VAL A 217 20.53 -11.93 43.02
CA VAL A 217 21.15 -13.24 43.30
C VAL A 217 22.62 -13.08 43.72
N VAL A 218 23.39 -12.26 43.00
CA VAL A 218 24.81 -12.01 43.32
C VAL A 218 24.95 -11.36 44.70
N ALA A 219 24.14 -10.34 45.01
CA ALA A 219 24.15 -9.68 46.30
C ALA A 219 23.81 -10.65 47.45
N THR A 220 22.83 -11.53 47.23
CA THR A 220 22.43 -12.55 48.21
C THR A 220 23.55 -13.55 48.47
N LEU A 221 24.22 -14.03 47.41
CA LEU A 221 25.37 -14.94 47.55
C LEU A 221 26.54 -14.25 48.25
N ALA A 222 26.82 -12.99 47.92
CA ALA A 222 27.87 -12.21 48.58
C ALA A 222 27.59 -12.02 50.08
N ALA A 223 26.34 -11.68 50.44
CA ALA A 223 25.92 -11.54 51.83
C ALA A 223 26.03 -12.87 52.60
N LYS A 224 25.59 -13.98 51.99
CA LYS A 224 25.72 -15.32 52.60
C LYS A 224 27.18 -15.72 52.81
N CYS A 225 28.05 -15.47 51.84
CA CYS A 225 29.49 -15.68 51.99
C CYS A 225 30.09 -14.82 53.10
N ALA A 226 29.69 -13.55 53.21
CA ALA A 226 30.15 -12.65 54.27
C ALA A 226 29.69 -13.11 55.67
N CYS A 227 28.44 -13.53 55.81
CA CYS A 227 27.90 -14.08 57.07
C CYS A 227 28.65 -15.36 57.47
N ASN A 228 28.83 -16.31 56.55
CA ASN A 228 29.58 -17.54 56.82
C ASN A 228 31.04 -17.25 57.22
N TYR A 229 31.68 -16.26 56.58
CA TYR A 229 33.03 -15.84 56.92
C TYR A 229 33.11 -15.22 58.33
N MET A 230 32.11 -14.42 58.72
CA MET A 230 32.01 -13.81 60.05
C MET A 230 31.79 -14.86 61.15
N GLU A 231 30.93 -15.87 60.92
CA GLU A 231 30.73 -17.00 61.84
C GLU A 231 32.00 -17.83 62.00
N TYR A 232 32.67 -18.17 60.89
CA TYR A 232 33.97 -18.86 60.92
C TYR A 232 35.00 -18.09 61.75
N LYS A 233 35.07 -16.75 61.58
CA LYS A 233 35.99 -15.90 62.35
C LYS A 233 35.64 -15.84 63.84
N LYS A 234 34.34 -15.88 64.20
CA LYS A 234 33.88 -15.95 65.60
C LYS A 234 34.28 -17.25 66.28
N HIS A 235 34.11 -18.39 65.60
CA HIS A 235 34.48 -19.71 66.14
C HIS A 235 35.99 -19.90 66.26
N LYS A 236 36.78 -19.29 65.38
CA LYS A 236 38.26 -19.34 65.46
C LYS A 236 38.85 -18.53 66.62
N ASN A 237 38.12 -17.54 67.15
CA ASN A 237 38.54 -16.70 68.28
C ASN A 237 38.07 -17.23 69.65
N GLN A 238 37.43 -18.40 69.72
CA GLN A 238 36.96 -19.04 70.96
C GLN A 238 37.84 -20.23 71.41
N PHE A 239 39.02 -20.41 70.80
CA PHE A 239 40.08 -21.32 71.25
C PHE A 239 41.36 -20.55 71.54
#